data_AF-A0A164I2X5-F1
#
_entry.id   AF-A0A164I2X5-F1
#
_cell.length_a   1.000
_cell.length_b   1.000
_cell.length_c   1.000
_cell.angle_alpha   90.00
_cell.angle_beta   90.00
_cell.angle_gamma   90.00
#
_symmetry.space_group_name_H-M   'P 1'
#
loop_
_entity.id
_entity.type
_entity.pdbx_description
1 polymer ?
#
loop_
_entity_poly.entity_id
_entity_poly.type
_entity_poly.pdbx_seq_one_letter_code
_entity_poly.pdbx_strand_id
1 'polypeptide(L)'
;QLPPESQGDLNALLSLAVRSASGGLVPIRELVTVSDTVREQPVYHKDLLPLNLVVADMAGAIDSPLYGMFSMRSAIAKIQAPDGAGLTEYFISQPQDAYRGYAIKWDGEWQITYETFRDMGAAYAVGLVLIYLLVVAQFGSYLTPLIIMAPIPLT
;
A
#
# COMPACT_ATOMS: atom_id res chain seq x y z
N GLN A 1 0.40 -40.58 -13.57
CA GLN A 1 0.29 -39.68 -12.40
C GLN A 1 0.77 -40.46 -11.18
N LEU A 2 1.46 -39.81 -10.24
CA LEU A 2 1.92 -40.46 -9.00
C LEU A 2 0.73 -40.70 -8.04
N PRO A 3 0.75 -41.78 -7.24
CA PRO A 3 -0.22 -41.99 -6.16
C PRO A 3 -0.22 -40.79 -5.19
N PRO A 4 -1.36 -40.43 -4.57
CA PRO A 4 -1.46 -39.29 -3.65
C PRO A 4 -0.42 -39.33 -2.53
N GLU A 5 -0.14 -40.51 -1.98
CA GLU A 5 0.86 -40.75 -0.94
C GLU A 5 2.32 -40.49 -1.38
N SER A 6 2.57 -40.45 -2.68
CA SER A 6 3.88 -40.17 -3.27
C SER A 6 3.99 -38.76 -3.86
N GLN A 7 2.91 -37.97 -3.83
CA GLN A 7 2.90 -36.58 -4.28
C GLN A 7 3.55 -35.71 -3.19
N GLY A 8 4.75 -35.20 -3.48
CA GLY A 8 5.56 -34.41 -2.55
C GLY A 8 6.89 -35.06 -2.16
N ASP A 9 7.11 -36.34 -2.48
CA ASP A 9 8.41 -36.97 -2.34
C ASP A 9 9.28 -36.69 -3.58
N LEU A 10 10.42 -36.03 -3.35
CA LEU A 10 11.41 -35.72 -4.37
C LEU A 10 11.97 -36.99 -5.02
N ASN A 11 12.19 -38.07 -4.27
CA ASN A 11 12.74 -39.31 -4.82
C ASN A 11 11.75 -40.00 -5.77
N ALA A 12 10.47 -40.02 -5.39
CA ALA A 12 9.39 -40.49 -6.25
C ALA A 12 9.34 -39.68 -7.56
N LEU A 13 9.43 -38.34 -7.49
CA LEU A 13 9.46 -37.47 -8.67
C LEU A 13 10.67 -37.74 -9.57
N LEU A 14 11.86 -37.87 -8.99
CA LEU A 14 13.10 -38.14 -9.73
C LEU A 14 13.17 -39.54 -10.35
N SER A 15 12.33 -40.47 -9.89
CA SER A 15 12.20 -41.83 -10.44
C SER A 15 11.25 -41.94 -11.64
N LEU A 16 10.48 -40.88 -11.94
CA LEU A 16 9.57 -40.88 -13.07
C LEU A 16 10.35 -41.05 -14.39
N ALA A 17 9.87 -41.93 -15.24
CA ALA A 17 10.46 -42.19 -16.54
C ALA A 17 9.86 -41.28 -17.61
N VAL A 18 10.73 -40.67 -18.42
CA VAL A 18 10.38 -39.86 -19.58
C VAL A 18 10.87 -40.56 -20.84
N ARG A 19 10.12 -40.44 -21.94
CA ARG A 19 10.51 -41.05 -23.21
C ARG A 19 11.61 -40.23 -23.88
N SER A 20 12.73 -40.86 -24.21
CA SER A 20 13.83 -40.24 -24.96
C SER A 20 13.51 -40.16 -26.46
N ALA A 21 14.28 -39.36 -27.20
CA ALA A 21 14.19 -39.28 -28.66
C ALA A 21 14.46 -40.62 -29.37
N SER A 22 15.23 -41.52 -28.74
CA SER A 22 15.48 -42.89 -29.21
C SER A 22 14.37 -43.88 -28.84
N GLY A 23 13.29 -43.44 -28.19
CA GLY A 23 12.15 -44.26 -27.78
C GLY A 23 12.35 -45.03 -26.48
N GLY A 24 13.53 -44.96 -25.86
CA GLY A 24 13.83 -45.54 -24.54
C GLY A 24 13.17 -44.76 -23.39
N LEU A 25 13.10 -45.41 -22.23
CA LEU A 25 12.64 -44.77 -20.99
C LEU A 25 13.86 -44.38 -20.15
N VAL A 26 13.97 -43.10 -19.81
CA VAL A 26 15.06 -42.54 -19.01
C VAL A 26 14.46 -41.86 -17.77
N PRO A 27 14.96 -42.15 -16.55
CA PRO A 27 14.46 -41.51 -15.34
C PRO A 27 14.87 -40.03 -15.28
N ILE A 28 14.01 -39.18 -14.72
CA ILE A 28 14.25 -37.73 -14.60
C ILE A 28 15.57 -37.42 -13.90
N ARG A 29 15.99 -38.22 -12.91
CA ARG A 29 17.27 -38.04 -12.19
C ARG A 29 18.51 -37.99 -13.09
N GLU A 30 18.48 -38.63 -14.26
CA GLU A 30 19.59 -38.64 -15.21
C GLU A 30 19.60 -37.38 -16.10
N LEU A 31 18.51 -36.62 -16.08
CA LEU A 31 18.29 -35.46 -16.95
C LEU A 31 18.37 -34.12 -16.21
N VAL A 32 18.34 -34.11 -14.87
CA VAL A 32 18.30 -32.90 -14.06
C VAL A 32 19.41 -32.88 -13.01
N THR A 33 19.88 -31.68 -12.67
CA THR A 33 20.71 -31.47 -11.49
C THR A 33 19.82 -30.93 -10.37
N VAL A 34 19.80 -31.60 -9.23
CA VAL A 34 19.08 -31.13 -8.05
C VAL A 34 19.97 -30.15 -7.29
N SER A 35 19.41 -28.99 -6.96
CA SER A 35 20.08 -27.98 -6.15
C SER A 35 19.09 -27.40 -5.14
N ASP A 36 19.51 -27.32 -3.89
CA ASP A 36 18.74 -26.62 -2.87
C ASP A 36 18.84 -25.12 -3.10
N THR A 37 17.70 -24.48 -3.36
CA THR A 37 17.61 -23.03 -3.57
C THR A 37 16.39 -22.47 -2.84
N VAL A 38 16.40 -21.16 -2.62
CA VAL A 38 15.23 -20.46 -2.07
C VAL A 38 14.18 -20.38 -3.16
N ARG A 39 12.96 -20.83 -2.85
CA ARG A 39 11.82 -20.68 -3.75
C ARG A 39 11.56 -19.19 -3.99
N GLU A 40 11.35 -18.82 -5.24
CA GLU A 40 10.97 -17.45 -5.59
C GLU A 40 9.73 -17.02 -4.80
N GLN A 41 9.80 -15.83 -4.19
CA GLN A 41 8.66 -15.26 -3.52
C GLN A 41 7.66 -14.75 -4.56
N PRO A 42 6.35 -14.88 -4.30
CA PRO A 42 5.34 -14.32 -5.19
C PRO A 42 5.52 -12.80 -5.30
N VAL A 43 5.46 -12.29 -6.52
CA VAL A 43 5.51 -10.84 -6.78
C VAL A 43 4.08 -10.28 -6.67
N TYR A 44 3.84 -9.49 -5.63
CA TYR A 44 2.58 -8.79 -5.47
C TYR A 44 2.51 -7.58 -6.39
N HIS A 45 1.33 -7.32 -6.91
CA HIS A 45 1.07 -6.16 -7.76
C HIS A 45 -0.14 -5.40 -7.23
N LYS A 46 -0.04 -4.07 -7.21
CA LYS A 46 -1.19 -3.18 -7.03
C LYS A 46 -1.18 -2.17 -8.17
N ASP A 47 -2.32 -2.05 -8.85
CA ASP A 47 -2.46 -1.17 -10.02
C ASP A 47 -1.38 -1.41 -11.10
N LEU A 48 -1.09 -2.69 -11.36
CA LEU A 48 -0.06 -3.19 -12.29
C LEU A 48 1.40 -2.87 -11.91
N LEU A 49 1.64 -2.24 -10.76
CA LEU A 49 2.98 -1.99 -10.26
C LEU A 49 3.41 -3.11 -9.29
N PRO A 50 4.57 -3.75 -9.51
CA PRO A 50 5.10 -4.72 -8.56
C PRO A 50 5.50 -4.01 -7.27
N LEU A 51 5.19 -4.61 -6.12
CA LEU A 51 5.50 -4.02 -4.83
C LEU A 51 5.87 -5.06 -3.77
N ASN A 52 6.56 -4.59 -2.74
CA ASN A 52 6.78 -5.32 -1.51
C ASN A 52 5.88 -4.73 -0.43
N LEU A 53 5.05 -5.57 0.20
CA LEU A 53 4.20 -5.13 1.30
C LEU A 53 4.97 -5.22 2.62
N VAL A 54 5.04 -4.09 3.31
CA VAL A 54 5.42 -4.04 4.73
C VAL A 54 4.17 -3.63 5.49
N VAL A 55 3.66 -4.54 6.32
CA VAL A 55 2.44 -4.33 7.11
C VAL A 55 2.84 -4.17 8.57
N ALA A 56 2.28 -3.15 9.21
CA ALA A 56 2.39 -2.92 10.63
C ALA A 56 1.01 -2.49 11.15
N ASP A 57 0.72 -2.86 12.39
CA ASP A 57 -0.51 -2.50 13.08
C ASP A 57 -0.18 -1.80 14.39
N MET A 58 -0.96 -0.79 14.75
CA MET A 58 -0.82 -0.05 16.00
C MET A 58 -1.75 -0.69 17.03
N ALA A 59 -1.18 -1.47 17.95
CA ALA A 59 -1.91 -2.01 19.09
C ALA A 59 -1.43 -1.35 20.40
N GLY A 60 -2.34 -0.81 21.21
CA GLY A 60 -2.04 -0.30 22.56
C GLY A 60 -2.35 1.18 22.77
N ALA A 61 -1.56 1.89 23.59
CA ALA A 61 -1.89 3.26 24.06
C ALA A 61 -1.87 4.37 22.98
N ILE A 62 -1.41 4.07 21.77
CA ILE A 62 -1.37 4.99 20.63
C ILE A 62 -2.26 4.38 19.53
N ASP A 63 -3.56 4.58 19.64
CA ASP A 63 -4.56 3.97 18.74
C ASP A 63 -4.64 4.64 17.37
N SER A 64 -4.03 5.82 17.18
CA SER A 64 -4.07 6.50 15.88
C SER A 64 -2.87 6.12 14.99
N PRO A 65 -3.11 5.60 13.77
CA PRO A 65 -2.05 5.20 12.84
C PRO A 65 -1.17 6.38 12.39
N LEU A 66 -1.67 7.62 12.53
CA LEU A 66 -0.90 8.82 12.23
C LEU A 66 0.37 8.94 13.07
N TYR A 67 0.29 8.69 14.38
CA TYR A 67 1.47 8.80 15.26
C TYR A 67 2.53 7.76 14.91
N GLY A 68 2.10 6.53 14.61
CA GLY A 68 2.99 5.47 14.12
C GLY A 68 3.70 5.90 12.83
N MET A 69 2.95 6.36 11.84
CA MET A 69 3.47 6.87 10.57
C MET A 69 4.49 8.01 10.77
N PHE A 70 4.15 9.04 11.55
CA PHE A 70 5.05 10.17 11.80
C PHE A 70 6.32 9.76 12.54
N SER A 71 6.24 8.81 13.48
CA SER A 71 7.42 8.30 14.18
C SER A 71 8.36 7.55 13.22
N MET A 72 7.81 6.68 12.36
CA MET A 72 8.56 5.89 11.38
C MET A 72 9.19 6.77 10.30
N ARG A 73 8.53 7.86 9.91
CA ARG A 73 9.01 8.79 8.89
C ARG A 73 10.42 9.32 9.19
N SER A 74 10.71 9.61 10.45
CA SER A 74 12.05 10.08 10.86
C SER A 74 13.15 9.04 10.66
N ALA A 75 12.83 7.75 10.77
CA ALA A 75 13.75 6.65 10.50
C ALA A 75 13.86 6.37 9.00
N ILE A 76 12.73 6.39 8.28
CA ILE A 76 12.68 6.18 6.82
C ILE A 76 13.49 7.25 6.09
N ALA A 77 13.41 8.50 6.51
CA ALA A 77 14.16 9.60 5.92
C ALA A 77 15.69 9.44 6.02
N LYS A 78 16.19 8.55 6.90
CA LYS A 78 17.62 8.26 7.04
C LYS A 78 18.08 7.10 6.15
N ILE A 79 17.17 6.37 5.52
CA ILE A 79 17.49 5.25 4.66
C ILE A 79 17.99 5.80 3.32
N GLN A 80 19.19 5.37 2.94
CA GLN A 80 19.72 5.57 1.59
C GLN A 80 19.38 4.35 0.76
N ALA A 81 18.80 4.59 -0.41
CA ALA A 81 18.52 3.55 -1.38
C ALA A 81 19.81 3.10 -2.08
N PRO A 82 19.82 1.93 -2.75
CA PRO A 82 21.01 1.39 -3.42
C PRO A 82 21.64 2.30 -4.48
N ASP A 83 20.89 3.24 -5.02
CA ASP A 83 21.33 4.27 -5.97
C ASP A 83 21.98 5.50 -5.30
N GLY A 84 22.08 5.51 -3.97
CA GLY A 84 22.58 6.63 -3.17
C GLY A 84 21.57 7.77 -3.01
N ALA A 85 20.37 7.65 -3.58
CA ALA A 85 19.27 8.59 -3.39
C ALA A 85 18.47 8.26 -2.12
N GLY A 86 17.66 9.21 -1.67
CA GLY A 86 16.68 8.97 -0.61
C GLY A 86 15.42 8.28 -1.14
N LEU A 87 14.61 7.75 -0.23
CA LEU A 87 13.28 7.22 -0.56
C LEU A 87 12.29 8.37 -0.74
N THR A 88 11.52 8.33 -1.84
CA THR A 88 10.41 9.27 -2.06
C THR A 88 9.14 8.75 -1.39
N GLU A 89 8.49 9.57 -0.56
CA GLU A 89 7.27 9.19 0.15
C GLU A 89 6.01 9.70 -0.56
N TYR A 90 5.03 8.81 -0.73
CA TYR A 90 3.71 9.11 -1.28
C TYR A 90 2.63 8.78 -0.26
N PHE A 91 1.81 9.75 0.10
CA PHE A 91 0.80 9.60 1.15
C PHE A 91 -0.61 9.32 0.63
N ILE A 92 -0.96 9.86 -0.54
CA ILE A 92 -2.33 9.81 -1.09
C ILE A 92 -2.30 9.42 -2.57
N SER A 93 -1.25 9.80 -3.29
CA SER A 93 -1.07 9.50 -4.71
C SER A 93 -0.19 8.27 -4.94
N GLN A 94 -0.24 7.75 -6.16
CA GLN A 94 0.71 6.75 -6.64
C GLN A 94 1.96 7.46 -7.18
N PRO A 95 3.14 6.82 -7.14
CA PRO A 95 4.29 7.29 -7.91
C PRO A 95 3.92 7.31 -9.40
N GLN A 96 4.11 8.47 -10.04
CA GLN A 96 3.84 8.63 -11.47
C GLN A 96 4.86 7.86 -12.33
N ASP A 97 6.07 7.71 -11.82
CA ASP A 97 7.14 6.93 -12.44
C ASP A 97 7.79 6.04 -11.37
N ALA A 98 7.30 4.82 -11.26
CA ALA A 98 7.75 3.85 -10.27
C ALA A 98 9.12 3.22 -10.58
N TYR A 99 9.69 3.48 -11.78
CA TYR A 99 10.95 2.86 -12.22
C TYR A 99 12.14 3.82 -12.14
N ARG A 100 11.92 5.12 -11.95
CA ARG A 100 12.99 6.12 -11.84
C ARG A 100 13.72 6.15 -10.51
N GLY A 101 13.16 5.58 -9.47
CA GLY A 101 13.76 5.60 -8.14
C GLY A 101 12.96 4.83 -7.11
N TYR A 102 13.52 4.74 -5.92
CA TYR A 102 12.89 4.01 -4.82
C TYR A 102 11.86 4.89 -4.12
N ALA A 103 10.65 4.35 -3.98
CA ALA A 103 9.52 5.06 -3.38
C ALA A 103 8.81 4.18 -2.35
N ILE A 104 8.26 4.84 -1.33
CA ILE A 104 7.35 4.25 -0.35
C ILE A 104 5.99 4.92 -0.53
N LYS A 105 4.96 4.09 -0.67
CA LYS A 105 3.57 4.54 -0.59
C LYS A 105 3.01 4.16 0.78
N TRP A 106 2.53 5.15 1.52
CA TRP A 106 1.74 4.95 2.72
C TRP A 106 0.30 4.59 2.34
N ASP A 107 -0.18 3.48 2.86
CA ASP A 107 -1.50 2.92 2.55
C ASP A 107 -2.19 2.49 3.85
N GLY A 108 -3.48 2.13 3.76
CA GLY A 108 -4.30 1.72 4.90
C GLY A 108 -5.28 2.80 5.37
N GLU A 109 -5.62 2.76 6.66
CA GLU A 109 -6.72 3.56 7.23
C GLU A 109 -6.50 5.07 7.08
N TRP A 110 -5.26 5.55 7.20
CA TRP A 110 -4.92 6.97 7.09
C TRP A 110 -5.47 7.61 5.80
N GLN A 111 -5.41 6.89 4.67
CA GLN A 111 -5.84 7.43 3.38
C GLN A 111 -7.36 7.66 3.41
N ILE A 112 -8.11 6.71 3.94
CA ILE A 112 -9.57 6.79 4.08
C ILE A 112 -9.93 7.94 5.03
N THR A 113 -9.24 8.06 6.17
CA THR A 113 -9.43 9.17 7.10
C THR A 113 -9.21 10.50 6.39
N TYR A 114 -8.09 10.66 5.68
CA TYR A 114 -7.76 11.90 4.99
C TYR A 114 -8.79 12.27 3.93
N GLU A 115 -9.14 11.32 3.05
CA GLU A 115 -10.11 11.55 1.97
C GLU A 115 -11.49 11.92 2.52
N THR A 116 -11.96 11.20 3.54
CA THR A 116 -13.27 11.45 4.17
C THR A 116 -13.29 12.81 4.86
N PHE A 117 -12.27 13.16 5.65
CA PHE A 117 -12.20 14.46 6.32
C PHE A 117 -12.09 15.61 5.33
N ARG A 118 -11.29 15.45 4.26
CA ARG A 118 -11.17 16.47 3.21
C ARG A 118 -12.52 16.72 2.54
N ASP A 119 -13.21 15.65 2.15
CA ASP A 119 -14.44 15.76 1.37
C ASP A 119 -15.60 16.30 2.22
N MET A 120 -15.73 15.83 3.46
CA MET A 120 -16.70 16.39 4.42
C MET A 120 -16.38 17.84 4.77
N GLY A 121 -15.09 18.16 4.99
CA GLY A 121 -14.64 19.51 5.31
C GLY A 121 -14.87 20.50 4.17
N ALA A 122 -14.65 20.08 2.92
CA ALA A 122 -14.93 20.89 1.74
C ALA A 122 -16.44 21.15 1.59
N ALA A 123 -17.27 20.12 1.75
CA ALA A 123 -18.72 20.26 1.71
C ALA A 123 -19.22 21.22 2.81
N TYR A 124 -18.66 21.11 4.01
CA TYR A 124 -18.97 21.99 5.14
C TYR A 124 -18.58 23.44 4.87
N ALA A 125 -17.39 23.69 4.30
CA ALA A 125 -16.95 25.03 3.92
C ALA A 125 -17.88 25.68 2.89
N VAL A 126 -18.33 24.91 1.88
CA VAL A 126 -19.33 25.40 0.92
C VAL A 126 -20.65 25.74 1.62
N GLY A 127 -21.11 24.90 2.56
CA GLY A 127 -22.29 25.16 3.37
C GLY A 127 -22.20 26.45 4.17
N LEU A 128 -21.08 26.69 4.85
CA LEU A 128 -20.82 27.93 5.60
C LEU A 128 -20.88 29.17 4.70
N VAL A 129 -20.33 29.10 3.48
CA VAL A 129 -20.40 30.20 2.52
C VAL A 129 -21.84 30.47 2.08
N LEU A 130 -22.63 29.43 1.81
CA LEU A 130 -24.04 29.60 1.41
C LEU A 130 -24.87 30.22 2.55
N ILE A 131 -24.68 29.75 3.79
CA ILE A 131 -25.33 30.33 4.97
C ILE A 131 -24.90 31.78 5.14
N TYR A 132 -23.61 32.09 4.98
CA TYR A 132 -23.12 33.47 5.03
C TYR A 132 -23.86 34.37 4.05
N LEU A 133 -23.99 33.98 2.78
CA LEU A 133 -24.68 34.78 1.77
C LEU A 133 -26.16 34.99 2.09
N LEU A 134 -26.85 33.96 2.59
CA LEU A 134 -28.25 34.06 3.00
C LEU A 134 -28.44 35.05 4.17
N VAL A 135 -27.57 34.97 5.18
CA VAL A 135 -27.63 35.85 6.35
C VAL A 135 -27.24 37.28 5.97
N VAL A 136 -26.24 37.47 5.10
CA VAL A 136 -25.91 38.80 4.53
C VAL A 136 -27.12 39.40 3.83
N ALA A 137 -27.80 38.63 2.97
CA ALA A 137 -28.97 39.10 2.24
C ALA A 137 -30.14 39.47 3.18
N GLN A 138 -30.31 38.73 4.29
CA GLN A 138 -31.36 38.99 5.27
C GLN A 138 -31.10 40.25 6.12
N PHE A 139 -29.87 40.48 6.55
CA PHE A 139 -29.52 41.57 7.47
C PHE A 139 -28.95 42.82 6.78
N GLY A 140 -28.59 42.73 5.49
CA GLY A 140 -27.95 43.82 4.75
C GLY A 140 -26.58 44.22 5.30
N SER A 141 -25.95 43.36 6.11
CA SER A 141 -24.69 43.61 6.82
C SER A 141 -23.74 42.45 6.62
N TYR A 142 -22.47 42.75 6.34
CA TYR A 142 -21.41 41.75 6.15
C TYR A 142 -20.72 41.32 7.46
N LEU A 143 -20.82 42.14 8.52
CA LEU A 143 -20.20 41.87 9.82
C LEU A 143 -21.06 41.00 10.73
N THR A 144 -22.37 41.26 10.77
CA THR A 144 -23.32 40.52 11.63
C THR A 144 -23.30 39.01 11.37
N PRO A 145 -23.32 38.52 10.12
CA PRO A 145 -23.23 37.09 9.82
C PRO A 145 -21.95 36.45 10.35
N LEU A 146 -20.80 37.13 10.17
CA LEU A 146 -19.50 36.62 10.59
C LEU A 146 -19.46 36.37 12.12
N ILE A 147 -20.01 37.31 12.90
CA ILE A 147 -20.08 37.20 14.37
C ILE A 147 -20.96 36.02 14.78
N ILE A 148 -22.09 35.80 14.10
CA ILE A 148 -23.02 34.69 14.38
C ILE A 148 -22.36 33.33 14.05
N MET A 149 -21.56 33.26 12.99
CA MET A 149 -20.90 32.03 12.55
C MET A 149 -19.58 31.74 13.25
N ALA A 150 -18.97 32.72 13.93
CA ALA A 150 -17.69 32.55 14.62
C ALA A 150 -17.61 31.38 15.63
N PRO A 151 -18.68 31.02 16.38
CA PRO A 151 -18.64 29.89 17.30
C PRO A 151 -18.70 28.52 16.62
N ILE A 152 -19.24 28.44 15.40
CA ILE A 152 -19.51 27.19 14.68
C ILE A 152 -18.26 26.30 14.48
N PRO A 153 -17.09 26.82 14.06
CA PRO A 153 -15.88 26.00 13.93
C PRO A 153 -15.18 25.68 15.27
N LEU A 154 -15.64 26.24 16.39
CA LEU A 154 -15.05 26.03 17.73
C LEU A 154 -15.75 24.90 18.52
N THR A 155 -16.85 24.37 17.99
CA THR A 155 -17.61 23.22 18.54
C THR A 155 -17.40 21.99 17.67
#